data_AF-A0A5C7F5Q6-F1
#
_entry.id   AF-A0A5C7F5Q6-F1
#
_cell.length_a   1.000
_cell.length_b   1.000
_cell.length_c   1.000
_cell.angle_alpha   90.00
_cell.angle_beta   90.00
_cell.angle_gamma   90.00
#
_symmetry.space_group_name_H-M   'P 1'
#
loop_
_entity.id
_entity.type
_entity.pdbx_description
1 polymer ?
#
loop_
_entity_poly.entity_id
_entity_poly.type
_entity_poly.pdbx_seq_one_letter_code
_entity_poly.pdbx_strand_id
1 'polypeptide(L)'
;MPRNKLIILGAGALILIILSILLFVMDSEEQVIQTEDIDNTEASETSPETDETAGADPASGSDSSIDIEGSEEDLMENVEADTEEEYRESTREALEEFTPDENDSFSREAFEDHALLFTLYQQETEESVVEEGESASAAEYVAIEMNGWKNFAEENYDFTYDQSEFMQFAEEEQSQALDQDAEVRIFIDELEQEDPELSRQQLEFQFALSYIWHSIQDEAAEEYDVNPQSTTEWNQLYFEIEQRVFNYISEENPEFIEGESN
;
A
#
# COMPACT_ATOMS: atom_id res chain seq x y z
N MET A 1 14.45 33.35 -43.69
CA MET A 1 13.50 32.87 -42.67
C MET A 1 14.25 32.21 -41.49
N PRO A 2 14.62 32.95 -40.43
CA PRO A 2 15.02 32.25 -39.19
C PRO A 2 14.55 32.85 -37.86
N ARG A 3 14.03 34.10 -37.82
CA ARG A 3 13.80 34.78 -36.54
C ARG A 3 12.57 34.29 -35.76
N ASN A 4 11.51 33.88 -36.44
CA ASN A 4 10.28 33.41 -35.77
C ASN A 4 10.42 31.98 -35.20
N LYS A 5 11.28 31.14 -35.79
CA LYS A 5 11.54 29.78 -35.28
C LYS A 5 12.36 29.80 -33.98
N LEU A 6 13.30 30.73 -33.87
CA LEU A 6 14.08 30.95 -32.65
C LEU A 6 13.23 31.50 -31.48
N ILE A 7 12.23 32.33 -31.78
CA ILE A 7 11.31 32.87 -30.77
C ILE A 7 10.37 31.77 -30.24
N ILE A 8 9.86 30.90 -31.12
CA ILE A 8 9.01 29.76 -30.70
C ILE A 8 9.82 28.77 -29.86
N LEU A 9 11.07 28.50 -30.24
CA LEU A 9 11.95 27.60 -29.48
C LEU A 9 12.33 28.18 -28.11
N GLY A 10 12.54 29.50 -28.03
CA GLY A 10 12.77 30.21 -26.77
C GLY A 10 11.54 30.25 -25.85
N ALA A 11 10.34 30.39 -26.43
CA ALA A 11 9.10 30.33 -25.66
C ALA A 11 8.83 28.91 -25.11
N GLY A 12 9.09 27.87 -25.91
CA GLY A 12 8.97 26.48 -25.46
C GLY A 12 9.93 26.12 -24.33
N ALA A 13 11.20 26.54 -24.42
CA ALA A 13 12.17 26.32 -23.35
C ALA A 13 11.79 27.05 -22.05
N LEU A 14 11.22 28.26 -22.15
CA LEU A 14 10.76 29.02 -20.99
C LEU A 14 9.59 28.32 -20.28
N ILE A 15 8.64 27.78 -21.07
CA ILE A 15 7.50 27.03 -20.54
C ILE A 15 7.98 25.75 -19.84
N LEU A 16 8.95 25.03 -20.42
CA LEU A 16 9.53 23.83 -19.81
C LEU A 16 10.27 24.15 -18.49
N ILE A 17 10.99 25.26 -18.41
CA ILE A 17 11.65 25.68 -17.17
C ILE A 17 10.62 25.99 -16.07
N ILE A 18 9.51 26.65 -16.43
CA ILE A 18 8.44 26.96 -15.47
C ILE A 18 7.75 25.66 -15.01
N LEU A 19 7.48 24.73 -15.93
CA LEU A 19 6.91 23.41 -15.59
C LEU A 19 7.84 22.60 -14.69
N SER A 20 9.15 22.58 -14.94
CA SER A 20 10.11 21.90 -14.04
C SER A 20 10.18 22.54 -12.66
N ILE A 21 10.02 23.87 -12.55
CA ILE A 21 9.95 24.54 -11.24
C ILE A 21 8.64 24.19 -10.53
N LEU A 22 7.51 24.13 -11.25
CA LEU A 22 6.23 23.72 -10.66
C LEU A 22 6.27 22.27 -10.18
N LEU A 23 6.82 21.35 -10.97
CA LEU A 23 7.01 19.95 -10.56
C LEU A 23 7.91 19.85 -9.32
N PHE A 24 9.01 20.61 -9.26
CA PHE A 24 9.88 20.63 -8.09
C PHE A 24 9.22 21.24 -6.84
N VAL A 25 8.30 22.19 -7.01
CA VAL A 25 7.53 22.78 -5.90
C VAL A 25 6.45 21.81 -5.42
N MET A 26 5.78 21.09 -6.33
CA MET A 26 4.81 20.05 -5.97
C MET A 26 5.49 18.88 -5.25
N ASP A 27 6.64 18.43 -5.76
CA ASP A 27 7.49 17.38 -5.13
C ASP A 27 8.04 17.82 -3.76
N SER A 28 8.14 19.14 -3.52
CA SER A 28 8.50 19.68 -2.19
C SER A 28 7.32 19.79 -1.21
N GLU A 29 6.08 19.67 -1.69
CA GLU A 29 4.87 19.64 -0.85
C GLU A 29 4.46 18.18 -0.50
N GLU A 30 4.92 17.17 -1.24
CA GLU A 30 4.76 15.74 -0.89
C GLU A 30 5.82 15.21 0.11
N GLN A 31 6.81 16.01 0.51
CA GLN A 31 7.78 15.66 1.56
C GLN A 31 7.39 16.14 2.97
N VAL A 32 6.09 16.34 3.25
CA VAL A 32 5.60 16.68 4.61
C VAL A 32 4.48 15.74 5.05
N ILE A 33 4.82 14.46 5.20
CA ILE A 33 4.21 13.51 6.14
C ILE A 33 5.41 12.66 6.61
N GLN A 34 6.05 12.80 7.77
CA GLN A 34 5.75 13.34 9.09
C GLN A 34 7.00 14.05 9.64
N THR A 35 6.89 15.31 10.05
CA THR A 35 7.84 15.90 11.01
C THR A 35 7.10 16.95 11.85
N GLU A 36 6.20 16.48 12.72
CA GLU A 36 5.72 17.19 13.92
C GLU A 36 5.78 16.12 15.04
N ASP A 37 6.45 16.29 16.18
CA ASP A 37 6.57 17.47 17.02
C ASP A 37 8.01 17.70 17.52
N ILE A 38 8.62 18.79 17.07
CA ILE A 38 9.46 19.60 17.96
C ILE A 38 8.94 21.02 17.80
N ASP A 39 8.04 21.46 18.69
CA ASP A 39 7.91 22.89 18.92
C ASP A 39 8.07 23.30 20.38
N ASN A 40 9.00 24.24 20.53
CA ASN A 40 9.32 24.96 21.72
C ASN A 40 8.19 25.93 22.02
N THR A 41 7.61 25.84 23.21
CA THR A 41 6.98 27.02 23.82
C THR A 41 7.92 27.61 24.86
N GLU A 42 8.67 28.64 24.46
CA GLU A 42 9.24 29.61 25.40
C GLU A 42 8.12 30.48 26.00
N ALA A 43 7.95 30.44 27.32
CA ALA A 43 7.59 31.63 28.08
C ALA A 43 7.96 31.52 29.58
N SER A 44 9.03 32.25 29.92
CA SER A 44 9.14 33.11 31.11
C SER A 44 9.52 32.52 32.48
N GLU A 45 10.82 32.62 32.76
CA GLU A 45 11.48 33.07 33.99
C GLU A 45 10.80 32.83 35.36
N THR A 46 11.40 31.94 36.17
CA THR A 46 11.95 32.32 37.50
C THR A 46 12.91 31.25 38.03
N SER A 47 14.05 31.70 38.54
CA SER A 47 14.99 30.98 39.41
C SER A 47 15.24 31.89 40.63
N PRO A 48 15.82 31.48 41.78
CA PRO A 48 16.31 30.15 42.21
C PRO A 48 15.94 29.79 43.68
N GLU A 49 16.38 28.61 44.16
CA GLU A 49 16.79 28.20 45.54
C GLU A 49 16.38 26.73 45.81
N THR A 50 17.30 25.76 45.79
CA THR A 50 18.05 25.19 46.94
C THR A 50 17.17 24.39 47.92
N ASP A 51 17.29 23.04 47.96
CA ASP A 51 18.00 22.32 49.03
C ASP A 51 18.00 20.77 48.82
N GLU A 52 19.02 20.13 49.38
CA GLU A 52 19.35 18.71 49.36
C GLU A 52 18.32 17.78 50.04
N THR A 53 18.16 16.53 49.61
CA THR A 53 18.57 15.34 50.40
C THR A 53 18.30 13.99 49.71
N ALA A 54 19.23 13.08 49.97
CA ALA A 54 19.32 11.72 49.46
C ALA A 54 18.26 10.74 50.05
N GLY A 55 17.86 9.77 49.24
CA GLY A 55 17.15 8.55 49.65
C GLY A 55 17.24 7.49 48.55
N ALA A 56 17.81 6.34 48.87
CA ALA A 56 18.12 5.23 47.97
C ALA A 56 16.91 4.31 47.70
N ASP A 57 16.86 3.77 46.46
CA ASP A 57 16.34 2.49 45.92
C ASP A 57 15.09 1.78 46.52
N PRO A 58 14.34 0.95 45.77
CA PRO A 58 14.42 0.66 44.32
C PRO A 58 13.08 0.86 43.58
N ALA A 59 13.16 1.18 42.29
CA ALA A 59 12.01 1.17 41.39
C ALA A 59 11.49 -0.26 41.19
N SER A 60 10.45 -0.61 41.93
CA SER A 60 9.41 -1.54 41.53
C SER A 60 8.18 -0.68 41.21
N GLY A 61 8.01 -0.30 39.95
CA GLY A 61 6.80 0.40 39.46
C GLY A 61 6.06 -0.56 38.53
N SER A 62 4.86 -1.01 38.91
CA SER A 62 3.59 -0.31 38.70
C SER A 62 3.32 -0.24 37.20
N ASP A 63 2.56 -1.17 36.63
CA ASP A 63 1.10 -1.12 36.69
C ASP A 63 0.63 0.34 36.56
N SER A 64 0.66 0.80 35.32
CA SER A 64 -0.21 1.85 34.82
C SER A 64 -0.99 1.21 33.69
N SER A 65 -2.09 0.56 34.04
CA SER A 65 -3.24 0.50 33.16
C SER A 65 -3.53 1.94 32.73
N ILE A 66 -3.29 2.24 31.46
CA ILE A 66 -3.87 3.42 30.85
C ILE A 66 -5.36 3.07 30.73
N ASP A 67 -6.12 3.53 31.72
CA ASP A 67 -7.57 3.69 31.64
C ASP A 67 -7.81 4.82 30.63
N ILE A 68 -7.90 4.46 29.35
CA ILE A 68 -8.57 5.29 28.35
C ILE A 68 -10.04 4.87 28.40
N GLU A 69 -10.79 5.50 29.29
CA GLU A 69 -12.21 5.77 29.03
C GLU A 69 -12.27 6.77 27.87
N GLY A 70 -12.12 6.25 26.65
CA GLY A 70 -12.36 6.93 25.40
C GLY A 70 -12.97 5.88 24.47
N SER A 71 -14.26 6.00 24.21
CA SER A 71 -15.04 5.10 23.34
C SER A 71 -14.23 4.60 22.15
N GLU A 72 -14.07 3.29 22.05
CA GLU A 72 -13.67 2.54 20.85
C GLU A 72 -14.73 2.66 19.72
N GLU A 73 -15.40 3.81 19.59
CA GLU A 73 -16.61 3.96 18.76
C GLU A 73 -16.57 5.19 17.83
N ASP A 74 -15.44 5.91 17.77
CA ASP A 74 -15.36 7.20 17.03
C ASP A 74 -14.12 7.34 16.10
N LEU A 75 -13.46 6.23 15.71
CA LEU A 75 -12.40 6.24 14.68
C LEU A 75 -12.81 5.64 13.33
N MET A 76 -14.10 5.37 13.11
CA MET A 76 -14.59 5.22 11.75
C MET A 76 -14.79 6.62 11.17
N GLU A 77 -13.99 6.98 10.17
CA GLU A 77 -14.36 8.06 9.26
C GLU A 77 -15.80 7.80 8.79
N ASN A 78 -16.75 8.62 9.27
CA ASN A 78 -18.15 8.51 8.89
C ASN A 78 -18.24 8.99 7.44
N VAL A 79 -18.08 8.06 6.50
CA VAL A 79 -18.46 8.27 5.10
C VAL A 79 -19.92 8.74 5.09
N GLU A 80 -20.21 9.76 4.29
CA GLU A 80 -21.60 10.20 4.14
C GLU A 80 -22.44 9.04 3.59
N ALA A 81 -23.62 8.79 4.16
CA ALA A 81 -24.44 7.62 3.81
C ALA A 81 -24.77 7.51 2.31
N ASP A 82 -24.82 8.65 1.61
CA ASP A 82 -25.05 8.68 0.16
C ASP A 82 -23.82 8.17 -0.62
N THR A 83 -22.60 8.42 -0.13
CA THR A 83 -21.33 7.94 -0.71
C THR A 83 -21.09 6.47 -0.38
N GLU A 84 -21.47 6.01 0.83
CA GLU A 84 -21.39 4.59 1.16
C GLU A 84 -22.28 3.74 0.24
N GLU A 85 -23.51 4.18 -0.06
CA GLU A 85 -24.39 3.46 -0.98
C GLU A 85 -23.86 3.45 -2.41
N GLU A 86 -23.19 4.53 -2.84
CA GLU A 86 -22.52 4.59 -4.15
C GLU A 86 -21.43 3.51 -4.27
N TYR A 87 -20.53 3.41 -3.28
CA TYR A 87 -19.51 2.36 -3.26
C TYR A 87 -20.07 0.94 -3.22
N ARG A 88 -21.16 0.72 -2.47
CA ARG A 88 -21.84 -0.58 -2.45
C ARG A 88 -22.44 -0.90 -3.81
N GLU A 89 -23.07 0.07 -4.47
CA GLU A 89 -23.65 -0.15 -5.80
C GLU A 89 -22.55 -0.43 -6.84
N SER A 90 -21.46 0.33 -6.85
CA SER A 90 -20.29 0.06 -7.72
C SER A 90 -19.74 -1.36 -7.50
N THR A 91 -19.70 -1.84 -6.26
CA THR A 91 -19.26 -3.22 -5.96
C THR A 91 -20.22 -4.25 -6.57
N ARG A 92 -21.53 -4.03 -6.47
CA ARG A 92 -22.54 -4.92 -7.06
C ARG A 92 -22.48 -4.91 -8.58
N GLU A 93 -22.33 -3.74 -9.19
CA GLU A 93 -22.20 -3.61 -10.65
C GLU A 93 -20.94 -4.32 -11.16
N ALA A 94 -19.81 -4.18 -10.47
CA ALA A 94 -18.58 -4.92 -10.78
C ALA A 94 -18.76 -6.44 -10.67
N LEU A 95 -19.44 -6.93 -9.62
CA LEU A 95 -19.76 -8.35 -9.45
C LEU A 95 -20.74 -8.90 -10.50
N GLU A 96 -21.69 -8.07 -10.96
CA GLU A 96 -22.60 -8.41 -12.04
C GLU A 96 -21.88 -8.54 -13.39
N GLU A 97 -20.86 -7.72 -13.61
CA GLU A 97 -20.00 -7.80 -14.79
C GLU A 97 -19.05 -8.98 -14.73
N PHE A 98 -18.39 -9.19 -13.59
CA PHE A 98 -17.44 -10.28 -13.38
C PHE A 98 -17.50 -10.82 -11.96
N THR A 99 -17.80 -12.11 -11.84
CA THR A 99 -17.68 -12.85 -10.58
C THR A 99 -16.44 -13.76 -10.67
N PRO A 100 -15.45 -13.62 -9.76
CA PRO A 100 -14.31 -14.53 -9.67
C PRO A 100 -14.72 -16.00 -9.63
N ASP A 101 -13.95 -16.86 -10.28
CA ASP A 101 -14.16 -18.30 -10.21
C ASP A 101 -13.66 -18.88 -8.86
N GLU A 102 -14.19 -20.04 -8.45
CA GLU A 102 -13.66 -20.79 -7.30
C GLU A 102 -12.27 -21.37 -7.62
N ASN A 103 -11.23 -20.54 -7.46
CA ASN A 103 -9.84 -20.91 -7.67
C ASN A 103 -9.16 -21.35 -6.37
N ASP A 104 -8.01 -22.04 -6.50
CA ASP A 104 -7.15 -22.30 -5.35
C ASP A 104 -6.68 -20.97 -4.75
N SER A 105 -6.75 -20.83 -3.43
CA SER A 105 -6.31 -19.62 -2.72
C SER A 105 -4.86 -19.28 -3.03
N PHE A 106 -4.52 -18.00 -3.01
CA PHE A 106 -3.15 -17.52 -3.17
C PHE A 106 -2.46 -18.08 -4.44
N SER A 107 -3.20 -18.14 -5.54
CA SER A 107 -2.77 -18.62 -6.86
C SER A 107 -2.78 -17.49 -7.89
N ARG A 108 -2.10 -17.70 -9.02
CA ARG A 108 -2.11 -16.73 -10.14
C ARG A 108 -3.54 -16.47 -10.61
N GLU A 109 -4.33 -17.52 -10.79
CA GLU A 109 -5.71 -17.43 -11.27
C GLU A 109 -6.58 -16.64 -10.29
N ALA A 110 -6.45 -16.89 -8.98
CA ALA A 110 -7.16 -16.09 -7.97
C ALA A 110 -6.70 -14.62 -7.98
N PHE A 111 -5.40 -14.34 -8.13
CA PHE A 111 -4.91 -12.96 -8.23
C PHE A 111 -5.43 -12.25 -9.47
N GLU A 112 -5.54 -12.93 -10.61
CA GLU A 112 -6.04 -12.37 -11.86
C GLU A 112 -7.52 -12.01 -11.75
N ASP A 113 -8.34 -12.93 -11.25
CA ASP A 113 -9.77 -12.71 -11.09
C ASP A 113 -10.05 -11.54 -10.12
N HIS A 114 -9.36 -11.50 -8.98
CA HIS A 114 -9.55 -10.44 -7.98
C HIS A 114 -8.93 -9.09 -8.41
N ALA A 115 -7.88 -9.11 -9.23
CA ALA A 115 -7.37 -7.89 -9.87
C ALA A 115 -8.38 -7.32 -10.87
N LEU A 116 -9.04 -8.18 -11.66
CA LEU A 116 -10.05 -7.77 -12.63
C LEU A 116 -11.28 -7.20 -11.92
N LEU A 117 -11.80 -7.91 -10.91
CA LEU A 117 -12.93 -7.43 -10.11
C LEU A 117 -12.63 -6.05 -9.49
N PHE A 118 -11.45 -5.89 -8.89
CA PHE A 118 -11.06 -4.60 -8.30
C PHE A 118 -10.91 -3.50 -9.36
N THR A 119 -10.40 -3.83 -10.54
CA THR A 119 -10.29 -2.88 -11.65
C THR A 119 -11.66 -2.42 -12.15
N LEU A 120 -12.63 -3.33 -12.25
CA LEU A 120 -14.02 -2.99 -12.60
C LEU A 120 -14.67 -2.12 -11.53
N TYR A 121 -14.44 -2.45 -10.26
CA TYR A 121 -14.89 -1.62 -9.15
C TYR A 121 -14.37 -0.17 -9.24
N GLN A 122 -13.06 0.02 -9.47
CA GLN A 122 -12.48 1.35 -9.64
C GLN A 122 -13.05 2.12 -10.86
N GLN A 123 -13.49 1.42 -11.90
CA GLN A 123 -14.10 2.05 -13.09
C GLN A 123 -15.51 2.56 -12.83
N GLU A 124 -16.23 1.92 -11.91
CA GLU A 124 -17.56 2.37 -11.50
C GLU A 124 -17.47 3.51 -10.45
N THR A 125 -16.42 3.54 -9.63
CA THR A 125 -16.23 4.61 -8.62
C THR A 125 -15.57 5.86 -9.19
N GLU A 126 -14.52 5.72 -9.97
CA GLU A 126 -13.88 6.81 -10.69
C GLU A 126 -14.49 6.85 -12.08
N GLU A 127 -15.16 7.95 -12.52
CA GLU A 127 -15.74 8.15 -13.87
C GLU A 127 -14.69 8.05 -15.02
N SER A 128 -13.94 6.96 -15.07
CA SER A 128 -12.79 6.67 -15.90
C SER A 128 -13.21 5.57 -16.86
N VAL A 129 -13.25 5.92 -18.14
CA VAL A 129 -13.56 4.94 -19.19
C VAL A 129 -12.25 4.30 -19.60
N VAL A 130 -11.90 3.18 -18.96
CA VAL A 130 -10.85 2.26 -19.43
C VAL A 130 -11.50 1.32 -20.45
N GLU A 131 -10.81 0.99 -21.55
CA GLU A 131 -11.35 0.03 -22.51
C GLU A 131 -11.35 -1.39 -21.89
N GLU A 132 -12.44 -2.15 -22.04
CA GLU A 132 -12.66 -3.49 -21.45
C GLU A 132 -11.48 -4.49 -21.69
N GLY A 133 -10.76 -4.35 -22.82
CA GLY A 133 -9.56 -5.15 -23.13
C GLY A 133 -8.28 -4.72 -22.40
N GLU A 134 -8.21 -3.46 -21.96
CA GLU A 134 -7.10 -2.94 -21.16
C GLU A 134 -7.22 -3.41 -19.70
N SER A 135 -8.43 -3.54 -19.15
CA SER A 135 -8.69 -4.05 -17.80
C SER A 135 -8.20 -5.49 -17.61
N ALA A 136 -8.57 -6.40 -18.51
CA ALA A 136 -8.15 -7.80 -18.44
C ALA A 136 -6.63 -7.96 -18.60
N SER A 137 -6.04 -7.20 -19.52
CA SER A 137 -4.58 -7.22 -19.70
C SER A 137 -3.86 -6.70 -18.45
N ALA A 138 -4.37 -5.62 -17.83
CA ALA A 138 -3.82 -5.08 -16.60
C ALA A 138 -3.93 -6.07 -15.43
N ALA A 139 -5.08 -6.73 -15.28
CA ALA A 139 -5.29 -7.78 -14.28
C ALA A 139 -4.29 -8.94 -14.45
N GLU A 140 -4.07 -9.38 -15.69
CA GLU A 140 -3.06 -10.42 -15.99
C GLU A 140 -1.65 -9.98 -15.57
N TYR A 141 -1.26 -8.73 -15.86
CA TYR A 141 0.05 -8.20 -15.43
C TYR A 141 0.21 -8.20 -13.92
N VAL A 142 -0.81 -7.72 -13.19
CA VAL A 142 -0.78 -7.70 -11.72
C VAL A 142 -0.71 -9.13 -11.18
N ALA A 143 -1.45 -10.08 -11.74
CA ALA A 143 -1.41 -11.47 -11.34
C ALA A 143 -0.04 -12.13 -11.60
N ILE A 144 0.59 -11.82 -12.73
CA ILE A 144 1.96 -12.26 -13.04
C ILE A 144 2.94 -11.71 -12.01
N GLU A 145 2.80 -10.44 -11.63
CA GLU A 145 3.65 -9.82 -10.61
C GLU A 145 3.48 -10.49 -9.24
N MET A 146 2.24 -10.62 -8.75
CA MET A 146 1.92 -11.24 -7.46
C MET A 146 2.42 -12.69 -7.40
N ASN A 147 2.16 -13.47 -8.45
CA ASN A 147 2.63 -14.84 -8.53
C ASN A 147 4.15 -14.92 -8.67
N GLY A 148 4.78 -13.94 -9.34
CA GLY A 148 6.23 -13.83 -9.44
C GLY A 148 6.90 -13.59 -8.09
N TRP A 149 6.33 -12.67 -7.29
CA TRP A 149 6.76 -12.46 -5.91
C TRP A 149 6.63 -13.71 -5.06
N LYS A 150 5.49 -14.40 -5.14
CA LYS A 150 5.27 -15.67 -4.46
C LYS A 150 6.32 -16.71 -4.84
N ASN A 151 6.46 -17.00 -6.14
CA ASN A 151 7.40 -18.01 -6.62
C ASN A 151 8.85 -17.68 -6.23
N PHE A 152 9.24 -16.41 -6.37
CA PHE A 152 10.56 -15.95 -5.98
C PHE A 152 10.81 -16.16 -4.49
N ALA A 153 9.83 -15.85 -3.64
CA ALA A 153 9.90 -16.09 -2.20
C ALA A 153 9.98 -17.59 -1.86
N GLU A 154 9.15 -18.43 -2.48
CA GLU A 154 9.16 -19.89 -2.26
C GLU A 154 10.50 -20.53 -2.67
N GLU A 155 11.13 -20.02 -3.74
CA GLU A 155 12.40 -20.57 -4.24
C GLU A 155 13.63 -20.07 -3.47
N ASN A 156 13.61 -18.83 -2.98
CA ASN A 156 14.79 -18.18 -2.41
C ASN A 156 14.74 -17.99 -0.89
N TYR A 157 13.55 -18.00 -0.28
CA TYR A 157 13.34 -17.56 1.10
C TYR A 157 12.27 -18.38 1.84
N ASP A 158 12.41 -19.72 1.90
CA ASP A 158 11.60 -20.70 2.67
C ASP A 158 10.08 -20.39 2.83
N PHE A 159 9.50 -19.62 1.91
CA PHE A 159 8.18 -19.05 2.06
C PHE A 159 7.17 -20.14 1.76
N THR A 160 6.11 -20.17 2.54
CA THR A 160 4.98 -21.05 2.29
C THR A 160 3.75 -20.33 2.80
N TYR A 161 2.80 -20.09 1.90
CA TYR A 161 1.55 -19.47 2.26
C TYR A 161 0.79 -20.33 3.30
N ASP A 162 0.46 -19.71 4.44
CA ASP A 162 -0.46 -20.25 5.43
C ASP A 162 -1.60 -19.26 5.64
N GLN A 163 -2.82 -19.73 5.41
CA GLN A 163 -4.02 -18.90 5.50
C GLN A 163 -4.22 -18.30 6.89
N SER A 164 -3.87 -19.02 7.96
CA SER A 164 -4.08 -18.51 9.32
C SER A 164 -3.11 -17.39 9.67
N GLU A 165 -1.84 -17.53 9.25
CA GLU A 165 -0.83 -16.50 9.41
C GLU A 165 -1.15 -15.28 8.54
N PHE A 166 -1.63 -15.50 7.30
CA PHE A 166 -2.10 -14.43 6.44
C PHE A 166 -3.25 -13.63 7.07
N MET A 167 -4.30 -14.30 7.58
CA MET A 167 -5.43 -13.59 8.18
C MET A 167 -5.03 -12.79 9.42
N GLN A 168 -4.09 -13.32 10.23
CA GLN A 168 -3.54 -12.56 11.35
C GLN A 168 -2.80 -11.31 10.87
N PHE A 169 -1.94 -11.45 9.86
CA PHE A 169 -1.25 -10.31 9.25
C PHE A 169 -2.24 -9.28 8.69
N ALA A 170 -3.26 -9.74 7.95
CA ALA A 170 -4.26 -8.88 7.35
C ALA A 170 -5.06 -8.13 8.41
N GLU A 171 -5.43 -8.73 9.54
CA GLU A 171 -6.11 -8.03 10.65
C GLU A 171 -5.20 -6.95 11.29
N GLU A 172 -3.91 -7.27 11.50
CA GLU A 172 -2.93 -6.34 12.07
C GLU A 172 -2.67 -5.14 11.14
N GLU A 173 -2.56 -5.38 9.83
CA GLU A 173 -2.39 -4.32 8.82
C GLU A 173 -3.69 -3.57 8.53
N GLN A 174 -4.85 -4.25 8.48
CA GLN A 174 -6.17 -3.65 8.27
C GLN A 174 -6.46 -2.61 9.34
N SER A 175 -6.13 -2.89 10.61
CA SER A 175 -6.28 -1.93 11.71
C SER A 175 -5.41 -0.68 11.57
N GLN A 176 -4.38 -0.72 10.72
CA GLN A 176 -3.46 0.40 10.48
C GLN A 176 -3.73 1.12 9.14
N ALA A 177 -4.17 0.38 8.12
CA ALA A 177 -4.31 0.85 6.73
C ALA A 177 -5.77 1.15 6.33
N LEU A 178 -6.74 0.29 6.70
CA LEU A 178 -8.14 0.40 6.22
C LEU A 178 -9.05 1.26 7.11
N ASP A 179 -8.62 1.59 8.33
CA ASP A 179 -9.29 2.65 9.11
C ASP A 179 -9.19 4.02 8.44
N GLN A 180 -8.31 4.16 7.43
CA GLN A 180 -8.10 5.39 6.64
C GLN A 180 -8.66 5.29 5.21
N ASP A 181 -9.10 4.11 4.76
CA ASP A 181 -9.64 3.90 3.42
C ASP A 181 -11.01 3.21 3.49
N ALA A 182 -12.03 4.05 3.64
CA ALA A 182 -13.40 3.57 3.77
C ALA A 182 -13.94 2.96 2.47
N GLU A 183 -13.40 3.34 1.30
CA GLU A 183 -13.79 2.81 -0.01
C GLU A 183 -13.46 1.31 -0.08
N VAL A 184 -12.18 0.97 0.17
CA VAL A 184 -11.72 -0.43 0.16
C VAL A 184 -12.43 -1.26 1.23
N ARG A 185 -12.66 -0.69 2.42
CA ARG A 185 -13.42 -1.38 3.48
C ARG A 185 -14.83 -1.73 3.03
N ILE A 186 -15.57 -0.78 2.45
CA ILE A 186 -16.95 -1.00 2.00
C ILE A 186 -16.99 -2.05 0.89
N PHE A 187 -16.02 -2.03 -0.04
CA PHE A 187 -15.87 -3.04 -1.08
C PHE A 187 -15.71 -4.45 -0.46
N ILE A 188 -14.77 -4.64 0.47
CA ILE A 188 -14.55 -5.92 1.15
C ILE A 188 -15.78 -6.38 1.96
N ASP A 189 -16.47 -5.47 2.63
CA ASP A 189 -17.69 -5.75 3.40
C ASP A 189 -18.86 -6.20 2.51
N GLU A 190 -18.98 -5.64 1.31
CA GLU A 190 -20.02 -6.04 0.34
C GLU A 190 -19.69 -7.40 -0.27
N LEU A 191 -18.41 -7.68 -0.57
CA LEU A 191 -17.98 -9.02 -0.98
C LEU A 191 -18.29 -10.07 0.09
N GLU A 192 -18.06 -9.77 1.37
CA GLU A 192 -18.31 -10.72 2.47
C GLU A 192 -19.80 -11.07 2.60
N GLN A 193 -20.68 -10.10 2.31
CA GLN A 193 -22.12 -10.32 2.32
C GLN A 193 -22.59 -11.24 1.18
N GLU A 194 -21.95 -11.19 0.02
CA GLU A 194 -22.24 -12.07 -1.11
C GLU A 194 -21.63 -13.46 -0.89
N ASP A 195 -20.33 -13.53 -0.64
CA ASP A 195 -19.59 -14.75 -0.28
C ASP A 195 -18.36 -14.42 0.59
N PRO A 196 -18.27 -14.96 1.83
CA PRO A 196 -17.10 -14.79 2.68
C PRO A 196 -15.78 -15.20 2.01
N GLU A 197 -15.83 -16.15 1.07
CA GLU A 197 -14.66 -16.59 0.33
C GLU A 197 -14.14 -15.51 -0.64
N LEU A 198 -15.04 -14.77 -1.30
CA LEU A 198 -14.67 -13.67 -2.19
C LEU A 198 -13.97 -12.55 -1.42
N SER A 199 -14.53 -12.17 -0.27
CA SER A 199 -13.91 -11.18 0.62
C SER A 199 -12.52 -11.59 1.06
N ARG A 200 -12.36 -12.86 1.47
CA ARG A 200 -11.08 -13.42 1.89
C ARG A 200 -10.04 -13.42 0.78
N GLN A 201 -10.39 -13.90 -0.41
CA GLN A 201 -9.48 -13.93 -1.56
C GLN A 201 -9.17 -12.52 -2.07
N GLN A 202 -10.11 -11.58 -1.94
CA GLN A 202 -9.84 -10.17 -2.23
C GLN A 202 -8.84 -9.57 -1.24
N LEU A 203 -8.93 -9.90 0.05
CA LEU A 203 -7.93 -9.50 1.04
C LEU A 203 -6.55 -10.10 0.68
N GLU A 204 -6.50 -11.37 0.27
CA GLU A 204 -5.27 -11.99 -0.22
C GLU A 204 -4.66 -11.21 -1.38
N PHE A 205 -5.47 -10.83 -2.35
CA PHE A 205 -5.02 -9.99 -3.45
C PHE A 205 -4.46 -8.64 -2.97
N GLN A 206 -5.19 -7.93 -2.10
CA GLN A 206 -4.78 -6.61 -1.62
C GLN A 206 -3.49 -6.64 -0.81
N PHE A 207 -3.28 -7.68 -0.01
CA PHE A 207 -2.17 -7.76 0.94
C PHE A 207 -1.06 -8.75 0.55
N ALA A 208 -1.17 -9.44 -0.59
CA ALA A 208 -0.22 -10.48 -1.01
C ALA A 208 1.23 -10.00 -0.96
N LEU A 209 1.53 -8.86 -1.62
CA LEU A 209 2.88 -8.28 -1.65
C LEU A 209 3.43 -7.99 -0.26
N SER A 210 2.66 -7.25 0.54
CA SER A 210 3.05 -6.85 1.89
C SER A 210 3.26 -8.07 2.78
N TYR A 211 2.40 -9.09 2.67
CA TYR A 211 2.52 -10.33 3.42
C TYR A 211 3.75 -11.14 3.01
N ILE A 212 3.99 -11.31 1.71
CA ILE A 212 5.19 -12.00 1.20
C ILE A 212 6.44 -11.29 1.69
N TRP A 213 6.51 -9.96 1.52
CA TRP A 213 7.64 -9.17 1.98
C TRP A 213 7.85 -9.29 3.49
N HIS A 214 6.79 -9.11 4.28
CA HIS A 214 6.85 -9.25 5.74
C HIS A 214 7.41 -10.60 6.16
N SER A 215 7.07 -11.67 5.44
CA SER A 215 7.49 -13.04 5.72
C SER A 215 8.97 -13.28 5.39
N ILE A 216 9.53 -12.62 4.39
CA ILE A 216 10.90 -12.88 3.91
C ILE A 216 11.93 -11.83 4.31
N GLN A 217 11.51 -10.64 4.75
CA GLN A 217 12.38 -9.48 4.93
C GLN A 217 13.57 -9.74 5.88
N ASP A 218 13.37 -10.51 6.95
CA ASP A 218 14.42 -10.83 7.91
C ASP A 218 15.47 -11.77 7.30
N GLU A 219 15.04 -12.77 6.52
CA GLU A 219 15.96 -13.68 5.81
C GLU A 219 16.71 -12.95 4.69
N ALA A 220 16.03 -12.07 3.96
CA ALA A 220 16.64 -11.18 2.99
C ALA A 220 17.69 -10.27 3.66
N ALA A 221 17.44 -9.74 4.86
CA ALA A 221 18.42 -8.94 5.58
C ALA A 221 19.67 -9.78 5.96
N GLU A 222 19.46 -11.03 6.38
CA GLU A 222 20.55 -11.96 6.70
C GLU A 222 21.40 -12.32 5.47
N GLU A 223 20.77 -12.58 4.30
CA GLU A 223 21.49 -12.89 3.04
C GLU A 223 22.46 -11.76 2.66
N TYR A 224 22.05 -10.52 2.86
CA TYR A 224 22.81 -9.33 2.49
C TYR A 224 23.78 -8.84 3.58
N ASP A 225 23.85 -9.52 4.73
CA ASP A 225 24.62 -9.11 5.90
C ASP A 225 24.30 -7.65 6.33
N VAL A 226 23.01 -7.29 6.22
CA VAL A 226 22.47 -6.00 6.67
C VAL A 226 21.60 -6.21 7.90
N ASN A 227 21.49 -5.19 8.74
CA ASN A 227 20.62 -5.22 9.91
C ASN A 227 19.85 -3.90 9.98
N PRO A 228 18.82 -3.72 9.14
CA PRO A 228 18.06 -2.48 9.06
C PRO A 228 17.51 -2.07 10.43
N GLN A 229 17.73 -0.83 10.84
CA GLN A 229 17.27 -0.27 12.12
C GLN A 229 16.21 0.83 11.93
N SER A 230 15.89 1.17 10.68
CA SER A 230 14.92 2.20 10.33
C SER A 230 14.11 1.79 9.12
N THR A 231 12.91 2.34 8.98
CA THR A 231 12.03 2.13 7.82
C THR A 231 12.73 2.47 6.51
N THR A 232 13.59 3.49 6.47
CA THR A 232 14.34 3.84 5.26
C THR A 232 15.31 2.74 4.82
N GLU A 233 15.97 2.07 5.78
CA GLU A 233 16.89 0.96 5.48
C GLU A 233 16.11 -0.28 5.03
N TRP A 234 14.93 -0.53 5.63
CA TRP A 234 14.01 -1.58 5.18
C TRP A 234 13.52 -1.34 3.76
N ASN A 235 13.13 -0.10 3.42
CA ASN A 235 12.67 0.25 2.08
C ASN A 235 13.80 0.10 1.04
N GLN A 236 15.05 0.40 1.40
CA GLN A 236 16.19 0.17 0.51
C GLN A 236 16.36 -1.33 0.20
N LEU A 237 16.26 -2.19 1.21
CA LEU A 237 16.31 -3.64 1.01
C LEU A 237 15.12 -4.13 0.17
N TYR A 238 13.91 -3.64 0.45
CA TYR A 238 12.71 -3.93 -0.34
C TYR A 238 12.95 -3.65 -1.83
N PHE A 239 13.47 -2.47 -2.18
CA PHE A 239 13.76 -2.14 -3.59
C PHE A 239 14.83 -3.03 -4.21
N GLU A 240 15.85 -3.44 -3.45
CA GLU A 240 16.85 -4.38 -3.95
C GLU A 240 16.25 -5.76 -4.26
N ILE A 241 15.32 -6.22 -3.42
CA ILE A 241 14.59 -7.48 -3.61
C ILE A 241 13.59 -7.36 -4.77
N GLU A 242 12.83 -6.27 -4.84
CA GLU A 242 11.89 -5.99 -5.94
C GLU A 242 12.59 -6.04 -7.30
N GLN A 243 13.78 -5.46 -7.43
CA GLN A 243 14.55 -5.55 -8.67
C GLN A 243 14.94 -7.00 -9.01
N ARG A 244 15.21 -7.85 -8.01
CA ARG A 244 15.48 -9.28 -8.25
C ARG A 244 14.22 -10.02 -8.69
N VAL A 245 13.09 -9.75 -8.04
CA VAL A 245 11.80 -10.33 -8.42
C VAL A 245 11.43 -9.92 -9.83
N PHE A 246 11.59 -8.64 -10.19
CA PHE A 246 11.34 -8.17 -11.55
C PHE A 246 12.22 -8.88 -12.59
N ASN A 247 13.51 -9.07 -12.30
CA ASN A 247 14.40 -9.83 -13.17
C ASN A 247 13.95 -11.30 -13.28
N TYR A 248 13.55 -11.92 -12.17
CA TYR A 248 13.01 -13.28 -12.15
C TYR A 248 11.75 -13.39 -13.02
N ILE A 249 10.76 -12.52 -12.81
CA ILE A 249 9.54 -12.43 -13.62
C ILE A 249 9.88 -12.26 -15.09
N SER A 250 10.86 -11.41 -15.42
CA SER A 250 11.27 -11.15 -16.79
C SER A 250 11.91 -12.36 -17.48
N GLU A 251 12.66 -13.17 -16.73
CA GLU A 251 13.25 -14.40 -17.24
C GLU A 251 12.18 -15.49 -17.47
N GLU A 252 11.17 -15.56 -16.60
CA GLU A 252 10.07 -16.52 -16.71
C GLU A 252 9.00 -16.11 -17.74
N ASN A 253 8.77 -14.82 -17.93
CA ASN A 253 7.70 -14.25 -18.76
C ASN A 253 8.26 -13.24 -19.80
N PRO A 254 9.19 -13.65 -20.70
CA PRO A 254 9.85 -12.74 -21.63
C PRO A 254 8.89 -12.09 -22.63
N GLU A 255 7.80 -12.80 -22.97
CA GLU A 255 6.78 -12.32 -23.92
C GLU A 255 5.99 -11.11 -23.38
N PHE A 256 5.91 -10.97 -22.06
CA PHE A 256 5.17 -9.90 -21.39
C PHE A 256 6.02 -8.64 -21.15
N ILE A 257 7.33 -8.79 -20.94
CA ILE A 257 8.24 -7.66 -20.65
C ILE A 257 8.73 -6.97 -21.93
N GLU A 258 8.93 -7.71 -23.01
CA GLU A 258 9.47 -7.14 -24.26
C GLU A 258 8.42 -6.36 -25.06
N GLY A 259 7.15 -6.41 -24.63
CA GLY A 259 6.01 -5.85 -25.34
C GLY A 259 5.76 -6.61 -26.64
N GLU A 260 4.50 -6.91 -26.96
CA GLU A 260 4.14 -7.50 -28.25
C GLU A 260 4.76 -6.67 -29.39
N SER A 261 5.84 -7.19 -29.95
CA SER A 261 6.48 -6.66 -31.15
C SER A 261 5.66 -7.13 -32.36
N ASN A 262 4.43 -6.66 -32.49
CA ASN A 262 3.58 -6.90 -33.67
C ASN A 262 3.21 -5.59 -34.38
#